data_AF-A0A4R5QLG3-F1
#
_entry.id   AF-A0A4R5QLG3-F1
#
_cell.length_a   1.000
_cell.length_b   1.000
_cell.length_c   1.000
_cell.angle_alpha   90.00
_cell.angle_beta   90.00
_cell.angle_gamma   90.00
#
_symmetry.space_group_name_H-M   'P 1'
#
loop_
_entity.id
_entity.type
_entity.pdbx_description
1 polymer ?
#
loop_
_entity_poly.entity_id
_entity_poly.type
_entity_poly.pdbx_seq_one_letter_code
_entity_poly.pdbx_strand_id
1 'polypeptide(L)'
;MRHGSLLPLLLLLACAGDPQPAEPVPDLAELTSKAPEIGGLVRAAQLCGLVVSQPAQERAARIEEAALEVRRRDGGTQARDAFLRSLAPPHFDPKQRGRDRAAWCTEQGPAVRRMDGMLNSPEGTALVQRAEAARASLH
;
A
#
# COMPACT_ATOMS: atom_id res chain seq x y z
N MET A 1 71.82 -24.30 -7.23
CA MET A 1 70.47 -24.74 -6.83
C MET A 1 69.56 -23.51 -6.93
N ARG A 2 68.80 -23.31 -8.02
CA ARG A 2 67.31 -23.41 -8.10
C ARG A 2 66.62 -22.85 -6.84
N HIS A 3 65.72 -21.86 -6.84
CA HIS A 3 64.51 -21.54 -7.64
C HIS A 3 64.26 -20.02 -7.50
N GLY A 4 63.73 -19.27 -8.48
CA GLY A 4 62.32 -19.27 -8.94
C GLY A 4 61.52 -18.25 -8.10
N SER A 5 61.29 -17.03 -8.58
CA SER A 5 60.16 -16.57 -9.42
C SER A 5 58.93 -16.09 -8.62
N LEU A 6 58.36 -14.98 -9.09
CA LEU A 6 56.93 -14.62 -9.07
C LEU A 6 56.30 -14.20 -7.73
N LEU A 7 56.03 -12.90 -7.57
CA LEU A 7 54.71 -12.29 -7.81
C LEU A 7 54.59 -10.93 -7.09
N PRO A 8 54.51 -9.80 -7.84
CA PRO A 8 53.86 -8.59 -7.36
C PRO A 8 52.33 -8.78 -7.44
N LEU A 9 51.55 -7.85 -6.87
CA LEU A 9 50.08 -7.83 -6.75
C LEU A 9 49.49 -8.52 -5.51
N LEU A 10 49.54 -7.84 -4.37
CA LEU A 10 48.49 -7.91 -3.33
C LEU A 10 48.14 -6.49 -2.83
N LEU A 11 48.04 -5.54 -3.76
CA LEU A 11 47.21 -4.35 -3.61
C LEU A 11 45.82 -4.75 -4.10
N LEU A 12 44.77 -4.31 -3.40
CA LEU A 12 43.34 -4.52 -3.66
C LEU A 12 42.68 -5.70 -2.90
N LEU A 13 42.71 -5.69 -1.57
CA LEU A 13 41.54 -6.22 -0.83
C LEU A 13 40.46 -5.14 -0.88
N ALA A 14 39.59 -5.31 -1.88
CA ALA A 14 38.39 -4.54 -2.11
C ALA A 14 37.43 -4.63 -0.91
N CYS A 15 36.72 -3.52 -0.70
CA CYS A 15 35.61 -3.35 0.22
C CYS A 15 34.59 -4.50 0.08
N ALA A 16 34.57 -5.41 1.04
CA ALA A 16 33.35 -6.13 1.37
C ALA A 16 32.50 -5.17 2.19
N GLY A 17 31.79 -4.26 1.51
CA GLY A 17 30.66 -3.58 2.13
C GLY A 17 29.62 -4.67 2.44
N ASP A 18 29.46 -4.98 3.73
CA ASP A 18 28.33 -5.79 4.19
C ASP A 18 27.05 -5.23 3.56
N PRO A 19 26.17 -6.08 3.01
CA PRO A 19 24.85 -5.62 2.59
C PRO A 19 24.12 -5.15 3.86
N GLN A 20 24.09 -3.84 4.09
CA GLN A 20 23.23 -3.26 5.11
C GLN A 20 21.81 -3.78 4.83
N PRO A 21 21.11 -4.33 5.83
CA PRO A 21 19.68 -4.54 5.73
C PRO A 21 19.07 -3.20 5.32
N ALA A 22 18.40 -3.16 4.17
CA ALA A 22 17.68 -1.96 3.76
C ALA A 22 16.72 -1.60 4.89
N GLU A 23 16.96 -0.47 5.56
CA GLU A 23 16.05 -0.03 6.61
C GLU A 23 14.66 0.11 6.00
N PRO A 24 13.61 -0.36 6.68
CA PRO A 24 12.25 -0.19 6.19
C PRO A 24 12.01 1.31 6.05
N VAL A 25 11.77 1.76 4.82
CA VAL A 25 11.35 3.14 4.55
C VAL A 25 10.12 3.39 5.41
N PRO A 26 10.19 4.26 6.45
CA PRO A 26 9.13 4.37 7.45
C PRO A 26 7.76 4.66 6.84
N ASP A 27 7.76 5.39 5.72
CA ASP A 27 6.58 5.78 4.95
C ASP A 27 5.89 4.58 4.25
N LEU A 28 6.64 3.52 3.95
CA LEU A 28 6.13 2.34 3.24
C LEU A 28 5.24 1.49 4.17
N ALA A 29 5.67 1.28 5.42
CA ALA A 29 4.93 0.46 6.38
C ALA A 29 3.54 1.04 6.70
N GLU A 30 3.47 2.37 6.88
CA GLU A 30 2.20 3.07 7.09
C GLU A 30 1.28 2.94 5.87
N LEU A 31 1.78 3.24 4.67
CA LEU A 31 1.03 3.10 3.42
C LEU A 31 0.48 1.68 3.25
N THR A 32 1.32 0.69 3.54
CA THR A 32 1.01 -0.74 3.44
C THR A 32 -0.13 -1.16 4.37
N SER A 33 -0.24 -0.50 5.53
CA SER A 33 -1.29 -0.75 6.53
C SER A 33 -2.59 0.01 6.25
N LYS A 34 -2.50 1.25 5.77
CA LYS A 34 -3.65 2.16 5.60
C LYS A 34 -4.36 2.00 4.26
N ALA A 35 -3.62 1.70 3.19
CA ALA A 35 -4.21 1.59 1.86
C ALA A 35 -5.32 0.52 1.75
N PRO A 36 -5.20 -0.68 2.36
CA PRO A 36 -6.28 -1.65 2.36
C PRO A 36 -7.56 -1.14 3.05
N GLU A 37 -7.41 -0.48 4.19
CA GLU A 37 -8.52 0.10 4.96
C GLU A 37 -9.27 1.16 4.12
N ILE A 38 -8.51 2.10 3.54
CA ILE A 38 -9.07 3.18 2.71
C ILE A 38 -9.73 2.62 1.45
N GLY A 39 -9.05 1.75 0.70
CA GLY A 39 -9.57 1.17 -0.53
C GLY A 39 -10.81 0.30 -0.29
N GLY A 40 -10.85 -0.44 0.81
CA GLY A 40 -12.03 -1.21 1.23
C GLY A 40 -13.22 -0.32 1.55
N LEU A 41 -13.01 0.77 2.28
CA LEU A 41 -14.07 1.73 2.63
C LEU A 41 -14.60 2.51 1.41
N VAL A 42 -13.76 2.83 0.43
CA VAL A 42 -14.22 3.42 -0.85
C VAL A 42 -15.16 2.47 -1.59
N ARG A 43 -14.78 1.19 -1.70
CA ARG A 43 -15.63 0.16 -2.34
C ARG A 43 -16.91 -0.08 -1.54
N ALA A 44 -16.83 -0.08 -0.22
CA ALA A 44 -18.00 -0.12 0.66
C ALA A 44 -18.95 1.06 0.40
N ALA A 45 -18.40 2.27 0.28
CA ALA A 45 -19.21 3.45 0.01
C ALA A 45 -19.95 3.36 -1.33
N GLN A 46 -19.26 2.93 -2.39
CA GLN A 46 -19.85 2.70 -3.71
C GLN A 46 -20.95 1.64 -3.65
N LEU A 47 -20.68 0.51 -3.00
CA LEU A 47 -21.65 -0.58 -2.88
C LEU A 47 -22.88 -0.17 -2.06
N CYS A 48 -22.70 0.65 -1.02
CA CYS A 48 -23.76 1.02 -0.09
C CYS A 48 -24.47 2.34 -0.43
N GLY A 49 -24.07 3.02 -1.51
CA GLY A 49 -24.60 4.34 -1.86
C GLY A 49 -24.26 5.42 -0.81
N LEU A 50 -23.14 5.27 -0.10
CA LEU A 50 -22.67 6.25 0.86
C LEU A 50 -21.85 7.34 0.15
N VAL A 51 -21.97 8.57 0.63
CA VAL A 51 -21.26 9.70 0.05
C VAL A 51 -19.84 9.77 0.58
N VAL A 52 -18.88 9.84 -0.34
CA VAL A 52 -17.49 10.25 -0.09
C VAL A 52 -17.25 11.49 -0.94
N SER A 53 -16.67 12.52 -0.35
CA SER A 53 -16.38 13.77 -1.05
C SER A 53 -15.40 13.55 -2.21
N GLN A 54 -15.51 14.36 -3.26
CA GLN A 54 -14.63 14.27 -4.42
C GLN A 54 -13.13 14.38 -4.04
N PRO A 55 -12.70 15.32 -3.19
CA PRO A 55 -11.30 15.39 -2.78
C PRO A 55 -10.83 14.13 -2.04
N ALA A 56 -11.66 13.54 -1.17
CA ALA A 56 -11.32 12.29 -0.49
C ALA A 56 -11.21 11.12 -1.48
N GLN A 57 -12.09 11.03 -2.49
CA GLN A 57 -11.98 10.02 -3.54
C GLN A 57 -10.66 10.14 -4.33
N GLU A 58 -10.27 11.35 -4.74
CA GLU A 58 -9.02 11.59 -5.46
C GLU A 58 -7.78 11.28 -4.62
N ARG A 59 -7.84 11.55 -3.31
CA ARG A 59 -6.76 11.22 -2.37
C ARG A 59 -6.66 9.71 -2.14
N ALA A 60 -7.79 9.05 -1.92
CA ALA A 60 -7.85 7.59 -1.79
C ALA A 60 -7.30 6.89 -3.04
N ALA A 61 -7.63 7.38 -4.24
CA ALA A 61 -7.12 6.85 -5.50
C ALA A 61 -5.59 6.93 -5.59
N ARG A 62 -4.99 8.07 -5.21
CA ARG A 62 -3.52 8.23 -5.19
C ARG A 62 -2.83 7.31 -4.18
N ILE A 63 -3.41 7.17 -3.00
CA ILE A 63 -2.92 6.24 -1.97
C ILE A 63 -2.98 4.79 -2.47
N GLU A 64 -4.09 4.40 -3.10
CA GLU A 64 -4.25 3.05 -3.66
C GLU A 64 -3.27 2.79 -4.81
N GLU A 65 -3.06 3.76 -5.71
CA GLU A 65 -2.12 3.65 -6.82
C GLU A 65 -0.68 3.44 -6.34
N ALA A 66 -0.25 4.23 -5.36
CA ALA A 66 1.06 4.06 -4.74
C ALA A 66 1.19 2.67 -4.08
N ALA A 67 0.18 2.24 -3.33
CA ALA A 67 0.20 0.92 -2.69
C ALA A 67 0.24 -0.23 -3.72
N LEU A 68 -0.48 -0.12 -4.83
CA LEU A 68 -0.44 -1.10 -5.92
C LEU A 68 0.96 -1.22 -6.54
N GLU A 69 1.65 -0.10 -6.71
CA GLU A 69 3.01 -0.08 -7.24
C GLU A 69 4.01 -0.70 -6.27
N VAL A 70 3.94 -0.36 -4.98
CA VAL A 70 4.73 -0.98 -3.91
C VAL A 70 4.52 -2.50 -3.92
N ARG A 71 3.26 -2.96 -3.87
CA ARG A 71 2.94 -4.40 -3.90
C ARG A 71 3.48 -5.10 -5.13
N ARG A 72 3.37 -4.47 -6.30
CA ARG A 72 3.89 -5.01 -7.55
C ARG A 72 5.42 -5.12 -7.53
N ARG A 73 6.12 -4.18 -6.90
CA ARG A 73 7.59 -4.24 -6.74
C ARG A 73 8.00 -5.33 -5.76
N ASP A 74 7.32 -5.43 -4.61
CA ASP A 74 7.69 -6.36 -3.54
C ASP A 74 7.43 -7.83 -3.90
N GLY A 75 6.34 -8.12 -4.61
CA GLY A 75 5.90 -9.50 -4.87
C GLY A 75 5.25 -9.72 -6.23
N GLY A 76 5.52 -8.83 -7.19
CA GLY A 76 5.03 -8.96 -8.56
C GLY A 76 3.51 -8.87 -8.70
N THR A 77 3.02 -9.40 -9.81
CA THR A 77 1.58 -9.43 -10.13
C THR A 77 0.76 -10.13 -9.05
N GLN A 78 1.29 -11.20 -8.43
CA GLN A 78 0.58 -11.94 -7.40
C GLN A 78 0.29 -11.09 -6.17
N ALA A 79 1.28 -10.33 -5.68
CA ALA A 79 1.10 -9.45 -4.52
C ALA A 79 0.16 -8.28 -4.82
N ARG A 80 0.23 -7.72 -6.04
CA ARG A 80 -0.74 -6.72 -6.52
C ARG A 80 -2.16 -7.27 -6.50
N ASP A 81 -2.37 -8.47 -7.04
CA ASP A 81 -3.70 -9.07 -7.14
C ASP A 81 -4.23 -9.51 -5.77
N ALA A 82 -3.36 -9.96 -4.87
CA ALA A 82 -3.71 -10.23 -3.48
C ALA A 82 -4.17 -8.97 -2.76
N PHE A 83 -3.48 -7.84 -2.97
CA PHE A 83 -3.92 -6.55 -2.46
C PHE A 83 -5.29 -6.17 -3.02
N LEU A 84 -5.52 -6.23 -4.34
CA LEU A 84 -6.83 -5.93 -4.93
C LEU A 84 -7.96 -6.80 -4.36
N ARG A 85 -7.72 -8.10 -4.14
CA ARG A 85 -8.69 -8.99 -3.48
C ARG A 85 -8.99 -8.58 -2.04
N SER A 86 -8.01 -8.05 -1.30
CA SER A 86 -8.21 -7.60 0.08
C SER A 86 -9.15 -6.39 0.22
N LEU A 87 -9.37 -5.66 -0.89
CA LEU A 87 -10.25 -4.49 -0.92
C LEU A 87 -11.71 -4.86 -1.20
N ALA A 88 -11.95 -6.11 -1.63
CA ALA A 88 -13.28 -6.53 -2.04
C ALA A 88 -14.25 -6.55 -0.85
N PRO A 89 -15.51 -6.12 -1.05
CA PRO A 89 -16.55 -6.31 -0.04
C PRO A 89 -16.78 -7.82 0.22
N PRO A 90 -17.36 -8.18 1.38
CA PRO A 90 -17.67 -9.56 1.66
C PRO A 90 -18.71 -10.12 0.68
N HIS A 91 -18.78 -11.45 0.60
CA HIS A 91 -19.85 -12.11 -0.13
C HIS A 91 -21.16 -12.04 0.66
N PHE A 92 -22.24 -11.65 -0.01
CA PHE A 92 -23.60 -11.62 0.56
C PHE A 92 -24.39 -12.84 0.10
N ASP A 93 -25.09 -13.50 1.02
CA ASP A 93 -25.89 -14.68 0.75
C ASP A 93 -27.17 -14.31 -0.03
N PRO A 94 -27.34 -14.81 -1.28
CA PRO A 94 -28.54 -14.55 -2.07
C PRO A 94 -29.82 -15.00 -1.37
N LYS A 95 -29.77 -16.02 -0.50
CA LYS A 95 -30.93 -16.52 0.26
C LYS A 95 -31.44 -15.50 1.29
N GLN A 96 -30.57 -14.59 1.73
CA GLN A 96 -30.94 -13.52 2.66
C GLN A 96 -31.63 -12.33 1.98
N ARG A 97 -31.80 -12.36 0.65
CA ARG A 97 -32.49 -11.32 -0.13
C ARG A 97 -31.97 -9.91 0.16
N GLY A 98 -30.66 -9.78 0.41
CA GLY A 98 -29.98 -8.52 0.67
C GLY A 98 -30.08 -7.98 2.11
N ARG A 99 -30.67 -8.72 3.06
CA ARG A 99 -30.71 -8.28 4.47
C ARG A 99 -29.32 -8.19 5.11
N ASP A 100 -28.46 -9.14 4.81
CA ASP A 100 -27.06 -9.14 5.25
C ASP A 100 -26.26 -7.99 4.64
N ARG A 101 -26.47 -7.69 3.35
CA ARG A 101 -25.90 -6.49 2.71
C ARG A 101 -26.41 -5.21 3.37
N ALA A 102 -27.70 -5.11 3.65
CA ALA A 102 -28.27 -3.92 4.29
C ALA A 102 -27.72 -3.69 5.71
N ALA A 103 -27.60 -4.76 6.51
CA ALA A 103 -26.98 -4.73 7.83
C ALA A 103 -25.52 -4.28 7.73
N TRP A 104 -24.74 -4.92 6.86
CA TRP A 104 -23.34 -4.55 6.63
C TRP A 104 -23.20 -3.10 6.20
N CYS A 105 -24.01 -2.62 5.24
CA CYS A 105 -23.98 -1.23 4.80
C CYS A 105 -24.29 -0.22 5.91
N THR A 106 -25.17 -0.58 6.84
CA THR A 106 -25.46 0.25 8.02
C THR A 106 -24.22 0.37 8.92
N GLU A 107 -23.49 -0.72 9.10
CA GLU A 107 -22.25 -0.75 9.90
C GLU A 107 -21.10 0.03 9.24
N GLN A 108 -21.02 0.06 7.91
CA GLN A 108 -19.95 0.77 7.20
C GLN A 108 -20.08 2.31 7.29
N GLY A 109 -21.31 2.83 7.44
CA GLY A 109 -21.59 4.27 7.41
C GLY A 109 -20.68 5.14 8.27
N PRO A 110 -20.52 4.87 9.58
CA PRO A 110 -19.61 5.61 10.45
C PRO A 110 -18.14 5.54 10.02
N ALA A 111 -17.66 4.39 9.53
CA ALA A 111 -16.28 4.23 9.11
C ALA A 111 -15.98 5.02 7.83
N VAL A 112 -16.89 4.98 6.85
CA VAL A 112 -16.80 5.79 5.62
C VAL A 112 -16.75 7.28 5.94
N ARG A 113 -17.60 7.78 6.86
CA ARG A 113 -17.57 9.20 7.27
C ARG A 113 -16.26 9.58 7.96
N ARG A 114 -15.70 8.71 8.81
CA ARG A 114 -14.40 8.96 9.45
C ARG A 114 -13.27 8.99 8.43
N MET A 115 -13.27 8.06 7.47
CA MET A 115 -12.29 8.04 6.38
C MET A 115 -12.38 9.32 5.55
N ASP A 116 -13.59 9.73 5.14
CA ASP A 116 -13.79 10.97 4.38
C ASP A 116 -13.27 12.20 5.13
N GLY A 117 -13.58 12.31 6.43
CA GLY A 117 -13.07 13.38 7.28
C GLY A 117 -11.55 13.38 7.42
N MET A 118 -10.94 12.20 7.64
CA MET A 118 -9.49 12.05 7.74
C MET A 118 -8.79 12.42 6.44
N LEU A 119 -9.28 11.95 5.29
CA LEU A 119 -8.69 12.24 3.98
C LEU A 119 -8.77 13.73 3.61
N ASN A 120 -9.77 14.44 4.13
CA ASN A 120 -9.92 15.90 3.97
C ASN A 120 -9.14 16.73 5.00
N SER A 121 -8.41 16.09 5.91
CA SER A 121 -7.64 16.77 6.95
C SER A 121 -6.17 16.96 6.56
N PRO A 122 -5.37 17.67 7.38
CA PRO A 122 -3.91 17.70 7.22
C PRO A 122 -3.27 16.31 7.27
N GLU A 123 -3.83 15.38 8.08
CA GLU A 123 -3.37 13.99 8.13
C GLU A 123 -3.51 13.30 6.77
N GLY A 124 -4.68 13.42 6.14
CA GLY A 124 -4.93 12.89 4.79
C GLY A 124 -4.02 13.51 3.73
N THR A 125 -3.65 14.79 3.88
CA THR A 125 -2.67 15.44 3.00
C THR A 125 -1.27 14.86 3.18
N ALA A 126 -0.83 14.68 4.42
CA ALA A 126 0.47 14.10 4.71
C ALA A 126 0.56 12.64 4.23
N LEU A 127 -0.53 11.88 4.38
CA LEU A 127 -0.60 10.49 3.89
C LEU A 127 -0.46 10.40 2.37
N VAL A 128 -1.13 11.27 1.61
CA VAL A 128 -0.98 11.32 0.14
C VAL A 128 0.45 11.70 -0.25
N GLN A 129 1.05 12.68 0.40
CA GLN A 129 2.44 13.08 0.13
C GLN A 129 3.42 11.93 0.38
N ARG A 130 3.24 11.20 1.49
CA ARG A 130 4.03 9.99 1.78
C ARG A 130 3.81 8.90 0.74
N ALA A 131 2.56 8.68 0.32
CA ALA A 131 2.24 7.71 -0.73
C ALA A 131 2.93 8.07 -2.07
N GLU A 132 2.88 9.33 -2.47
CA GLU A 132 3.53 9.83 -3.69
C GLU A 132 5.06 9.74 -3.60
N ALA A 133 5.65 10.08 -2.44
CA ALA A 133 7.09 9.95 -2.20
C ALA A 133 7.54 8.48 -2.24
N ALA A 134 6.80 7.58 -1.58
CA ALA A 134 7.04 6.15 -1.63
C ALA A 134 7.01 5.63 -3.07
N ARG A 135 6.02 6.04 -3.86
CA ARG A 135 5.95 5.68 -5.29
C ARG A 135 7.16 6.21 -6.07
N ALA A 136 7.53 7.47 -5.87
CA ALA A 136 8.67 8.09 -6.56
C ALA A 136 9.99 7.37 -6.25
N SER A 137 10.17 6.85 -5.02
CA SER A 137 11.37 6.11 -4.63
C SER A 137 11.57 4.76 -5.34
N LEU A 138 10.53 4.27 -6.02
CA LEU A 138 10.58 3.00 -6.76
C LEU A 138 11.13 3.16 -8.19
N HIS A 139 11.31 4.38 -8.68
CA HIS A 139 11.82 4.70 -10.02
C HIS A 139 13.28 5.15 -9.96
#